data_AF-I0KET4-F1
#
_entry.id   AF-I0KET4-F1
#
_cell.length_a   1.000
_cell.length_b   1.000
_cell.length_c   1.000
_cell.angle_alpha   90.00
_cell.angle_beta   90.00
_cell.angle_gamma   90.00
#
_symmetry.space_group_name_H-M   'P 1'
#
loop_
_entity.id
_entity.type
_entity.pdbx_description
1 polymer ?
#
loop_
_entity_poly.entity_id
_entity_poly.type
_entity_poly.pdbx_seq_one_letter_code
_entity_poly.pdbx_strand_id
1 'polypeptide(L)'
;MQALTLFTPKPAPVSINGQSYTLIAFYYPDKETNWDRIYQAPFLGNFYACSLVLTIDTVTGTFHTAEAAFQCTKWWHDASARQAFEQTTTGNEAWQVKKGLHHPT
;
A
#
# COMPACT_ATOMS: atom_id res chain seq x y z
N MET A 1 15.81 -4.58 -24.27
CA MET A 1 14.77 -4.42 -23.24
C MET A 1 15.16 -5.29 -22.06
N GLN A 2 15.69 -4.71 -20.99
CA GLN A 2 15.87 -5.45 -19.74
C GLN A 2 14.49 -5.59 -19.09
N ALA A 3 14.11 -6.82 -18.75
CA ALA A 3 12.94 -7.04 -17.90
C ALA A 3 13.20 -6.28 -16.59
N LEU A 4 12.29 -5.36 -16.23
CA LEU A 4 12.26 -4.80 -14.90
C LEU A 4 12.02 -5.98 -13.95
N THR A 5 13.06 -6.45 -13.27
CA THR A 5 12.90 -7.36 -12.16
C THR A 5 11.98 -6.68 -11.17
N LEU A 6 10.76 -7.21 -11.02
CA LEU A 6 9.83 -6.79 -10.00
C LEU A 6 10.54 -6.96 -8.65
N PHE A 7 10.88 -5.84 -8.07
CA PHE A 7 11.62 -5.80 -6.83
C PHE A 7 10.67 -6.17 -5.70
N THR A 8 10.94 -7.27 -4.99
CA THR A 8 10.05 -7.76 -3.94
C THR A 8 10.53 -7.27 -2.57
N PRO A 9 9.80 -6.38 -1.88
CA PRO A 9 10.09 -6.05 -0.49
C PRO A 9 10.15 -7.32 0.33
N LYS A 10 11.11 -7.43 1.26
CA LYS A 10 11.20 -8.58 2.16
C LYS A 10 10.45 -8.25 3.44
N PRO A 11 9.25 -8.80 3.67
CA PRO A 11 8.54 -8.54 4.90
C PRO A 11 9.36 -9.11 6.06
N ALA A 12 9.50 -8.32 7.12
CA ALA A 12 10.09 -8.81 8.36
C ALA A 12 9.20 -8.42 9.55
N PRO A 13 9.07 -9.31 10.54
CA PRO A 13 8.34 -8.99 11.75
C PRO A 13 9.05 -7.86 12.51
N VAL A 14 8.29 -6.87 12.94
CA VAL A 14 8.75 -5.80 13.83
C VAL A 14 7.86 -5.74 15.05
N SER A 15 8.44 -5.49 16.21
CA SER A 15 7.70 -5.31 17.46
C SER A 15 7.60 -3.83 17.78
N ILE A 16 6.38 -3.29 17.82
CA ILE A 16 6.09 -1.89 18.16
C ILE A 16 5.14 -1.91 19.35
N ASN A 17 5.54 -1.31 20.48
CA ASN A 17 4.77 -1.29 21.73
C ASN A 17 4.31 -2.68 22.21
N GLY A 18 5.14 -3.71 22.02
CA GLY A 18 4.84 -5.09 22.43
C GLY A 18 3.93 -5.87 21.48
N GLN A 19 3.53 -5.27 20.35
CA GLN A 19 2.73 -5.93 19.33
C GLN A 19 3.56 -6.21 18.08
N SER A 20 3.36 -7.41 17.50
CA SER A 20 4.07 -7.85 16.30
C SER A 20 3.35 -7.41 15.04
N TYR A 21 4.09 -6.84 14.10
CA TYR A 21 3.61 -6.38 12.80
C TYR A 21 4.47 -6.99 11.70
N THR A 22 3.85 -7.45 10.62
CA THR A 22 4.56 -7.78 9.38
C THR A 22 4.68 -6.50 8.55
N LEU A 23 5.87 -5.94 8.46
CA LEU A 23 6.07 -4.73 7.69
C LEU A 23 6.12 -5.05 6.20
N ILE A 24 5.24 -4.43 5.40
CA ILE A 24 5.07 -4.76 3.98
C ILE A 24 5.62 -3.71 3.01
N ALA A 25 5.79 -2.44 3.43
CA ALA A 25 6.41 -1.37 2.65
C ALA A 25 6.69 -0.11 3.51
N PHE A 26 7.55 0.78 3.01
CA PHE A 26 7.72 2.14 3.49
C PHE A 26 7.25 3.15 2.43
N TYR A 27 6.58 4.21 2.88
CA TYR A 27 6.40 5.43 2.11
C TYR A 27 7.46 6.43 2.57
N TYR A 28 8.42 6.76 1.70
CA TYR A 28 9.27 7.92 1.90
C TYR A 28 9.13 8.87 0.70
N PRO A 29 8.52 10.05 0.89
CA PRO A 29 8.28 11.00 -0.21
C PRO A 29 9.52 11.79 -0.63
N ASP A 30 10.55 11.85 0.23
CA ASP A 30 11.68 12.76 0.03
C ASP A 30 13.02 12.04 -0.20
N LYS A 31 13.43 11.18 0.74
CA LYS A 31 14.75 10.53 0.69
C LYS A 31 14.75 9.15 1.32
N GLU A 32 15.62 8.30 0.80
CA GLU A 32 15.87 6.95 1.32
C GLU A 32 16.37 7.02 2.76
N THR A 33 15.77 6.21 3.63
CA THR A 33 16.16 6.03 5.03
C THR A 33 16.88 4.68 5.22
N ASN A 34 17.48 4.47 6.39
CA ASN A 34 18.10 3.19 6.71
C ASN A 34 17.11 2.03 6.70
N TRP A 35 15.84 2.30 7.03
CA TRP A 35 14.80 1.29 7.05
C TRP A 35 14.42 0.83 5.64
N ASP A 36 14.40 1.75 4.68
CA ASP A 36 14.19 1.45 3.26
C ASP A 36 15.25 0.48 2.72
N ARG A 37 16.51 0.65 3.13
CA ARG A 37 17.59 -0.28 2.76
C ARG A 37 17.45 -1.64 3.44
N ILE A 38 17.16 -1.66 4.74
CA ILE A 38 17.03 -2.89 5.54
C ILE A 38 15.92 -3.78 4.99
N TYR A 39 14.77 -3.17 4.71
CA TYR A 39 13.58 -3.88 4.25
C TYR A 39 13.55 -4.08 2.75
N GLN A 40 14.54 -3.51 2.04
CA GLN A 40 14.56 -3.45 0.60
C GLN A 40 13.22 -2.85 0.17
N ALA A 41 13.01 -1.56 0.35
CA ALA A 41 11.85 -0.81 -0.10
C ALA A 41 12.34 0.45 -0.84
N PRO A 42 12.27 0.53 -2.18
CA PRO A 42 12.79 1.66 -2.93
C PRO A 42 11.90 2.89 -2.74
N PHE A 43 12.31 3.99 -3.35
CA PHE A 43 11.50 5.19 -3.46
C PHE A 43 10.13 4.84 -4.03
N LEU A 44 9.07 5.24 -3.32
CA LEU A 44 7.69 4.86 -3.61
C LEU A 44 7.40 3.35 -3.51
N GLY A 45 8.05 2.63 -2.60
CA GLY A 45 7.86 1.19 -2.38
C GLY A 45 6.44 0.75 -2.02
N ASN A 46 5.56 1.68 -1.65
CA ASN A 46 4.12 1.49 -1.54
C ASN A 46 3.42 1.24 -2.90
N PHE A 47 4.03 1.58 -4.03
CA PHE A 47 3.49 1.26 -5.37
C PHE A 47 3.65 -0.22 -5.74
N TYR A 48 4.16 -1.03 -4.81
CA TYR A 48 4.41 -2.44 -5.02
C TYR A 48 3.13 -3.28 -5.15
N ALA A 49 3.19 -4.26 -6.04
CA ALA A 49 2.14 -5.26 -6.20
C ALA A 49 2.18 -6.28 -5.05
N CYS A 50 1.15 -6.31 -4.21
CA CYS A 50 1.02 -7.27 -3.12
C CYS A 50 -0.43 -7.69 -2.96
N SER A 51 -0.68 -8.89 -2.42
CA SER A 51 -2.04 -9.27 -2.03
C SER A 51 -2.23 -8.94 -0.56
N LEU A 52 -3.20 -8.06 -0.25
CA LEU A 52 -3.49 -7.64 1.11
C LEU A 52 -4.99 -7.67 1.37
N VAL A 53 -5.39 -8.29 2.48
CA VAL A 53 -6.76 -8.24 3.00
C VAL A 53 -6.75 -7.43 4.28
N LEU A 54 -7.60 -6.41 4.36
CA LEU A 54 -7.76 -5.56 5.54
C LEU A 54 -9.21 -5.61 6.01
N THR A 55 -9.41 -5.76 7.32
CA THR A 55 -10.72 -5.65 7.95
C THR A 55 -10.69 -4.50 8.95
N ILE A 56 -11.53 -3.49 8.74
CA ILE A 56 -11.67 -2.33 9.64
C ILE A 56 -13.17 -2.12 9.85
N ASP A 57 -13.59 -1.99 11.10
CA ASP A 57 -14.99 -1.80 11.50
C ASP A 57 -15.94 -2.79 10.82
N THR A 58 -15.58 -4.08 10.81
CA THR A 58 -16.32 -5.20 10.20
C THR A 58 -16.41 -5.21 8.66
N VAL A 59 -15.91 -4.17 8.00
CA VAL A 59 -15.81 -4.12 6.54
C VAL A 59 -14.46 -4.70 6.13
N THR A 60 -14.48 -5.63 5.18
CA THR A 60 -13.28 -6.24 4.61
C THR A 60 -13.04 -5.71 3.20
N GLY A 61 -11.80 -5.35 2.90
CA GLY A 61 -11.35 -5.03 1.54
C GLY A 61 -10.12 -5.82 1.13
N THR A 62 -10.00 -6.07 -0.18
CA THR A 62 -8.89 -6.84 -0.77
C THR A 62 -8.16 -6.01 -1.82
N PHE A 63 -6.85 -5.89 -1.72
CA PHE A 63 -6.05 -5.01 -2.56
C PHE A 63 -4.89 -5.75 -3.21
N HIS A 64 -4.54 -5.32 -4.42
CA HIS A 64 -3.43 -5.86 -5.20
C HIS A 64 -2.17 -4.99 -5.16
N THR A 65 -2.21 -3.85 -4.47
CA THR A 65 -1.04 -3.02 -4.19
C THR A 65 -1.11 -2.39 -2.81
N ALA A 66 0.05 -2.07 -2.23
CA ALA A 66 0.11 -1.39 -0.95
C ALA A 66 -0.43 0.05 -1.04
N GLU A 67 -0.28 0.72 -2.20
CA GLU A 67 -0.80 2.06 -2.46
C GLU A 67 -2.32 2.07 -2.47
N ALA A 68 -2.97 1.09 -3.13
CA ALA A 68 -4.42 0.97 -3.13
C ALA A 68 -4.97 0.79 -1.71
N ALA A 69 -4.37 -0.13 -0.94
CA ALA A 69 -4.77 -0.37 0.44
C ALA A 69 -4.58 0.89 1.31
N PHE A 70 -3.43 1.56 1.19
CA PHE A 70 -3.11 2.75 1.98
C PHE A 70 -3.95 3.97 1.60
N GLN A 71 -4.26 4.18 0.32
CA GLN A 71 -5.16 5.26 -0.07
C GLN A 71 -6.59 4.96 0.35
N CYS A 72 -7.06 3.72 0.17
CA CYS A 72 -8.42 3.31 0.52
C CYS A 72 -8.76 3.52 2.00
N THR A 73 -7.80 3.40 2.92
CA THR A 73 -8.07 3.63 4.37
C THR A 73 -8.61 5.03 4.66
N LYS A 74 -8.38 6.01 3.79
CA LYS A 74 -8.90 7.38 3.92
C LYS A 74 -10.37 7.52 3.51
N TRP A 75 -10.88 6.62 2.68
CA TRP A 75 -12.27 6.56 2.23
C TRP A 75 -12.92 5.23 2.62
N TRP A 76 -12.49 4.64 3.74
CA TRP A 76 -12.77 3.23 4.02
C TRP A 76 -14.26 2.89 4.02
N HIS A 77 -15.09 3.83 4.49
CA HIS A 77 -16.54 3.69 4.59
C HIS A 77 -17.30 4.11 3.32
N ASP A 78 -16.63 4.66 2.31
CA ASP A 78 -17.19 4.87 0.97
C ASP A 78 -17.02 3.58 0.15
N ALA A 79 -18.13 2.88 -0.07
CA ALA A 79 -18.14 1.63 -0.81
C ALA A 79 -17.69 1.78 -2.27
N SER A 80 -18.02 2.91 -2.93
CA SER A 80 -17.65 3.15 -4.32
C SER A 80 -16.15 3.47 -4.44
N ALA A 81 -15.62 4.30 -3.54
CA ALA A 81 -14.17 4.55 -3.48
C ALA A 81 -13.39 3.27 -3.18
N ARG A 82 -13.85 2.48 -2.19
CA ARG A 82 -13.22 1.20 -1.85
C ARG A 82 -13.20 0.25 -3.03
N GLN A 83 -14.35 0.01 -3.68
CA GLN A 83 -14.42 -0.84 -4.87
C GLN A 83 -13.46 -0.38 -5.98
N ALA A 84 -13.34 0.93 -6.20
CA ALA A 84 -12.40 1.46 -7.18
C ALA A 84 -10.94 1.12 -6.84
N PHE A 85 -10.54 1.22 -5.57
CA PHE A 85 -9.19 0.82 -5.13
C PHE A 85 -8.96 -0.69 -5.22
N GLU A 86 -9.93 -1.52 -4.86
CA GLU A 86 -9.83 -2.99 -4.93
C GLU A 86 -9.61 -3.50 -6.36
N GLN A 87 -10.08 -2.75 -7.38
CA GLN A 87 -9.92 -3.09 -8.79
C GLN A 87 -8.55 -2.71 -9.37
N THR A 88 -7.74 -1.94 -8.65
CA THR A 88 -6.43 -1.50 -9.15
C THR A 88 -5.41 -2.63 -9.00
N THR A 89 -4.54 -2.78 -10.00
CA THR A 89 -3.46 -3.77 -10.05
C THR A 89 -2.08 -3.15 -9.96
N THR A 90 -1.99 -1.83 -10.13
CA THR A 90 -0.74 -1.07 -10.01
C THR A 90 -0.91 0.16 -9.10
N GLY A 91 0.19 0.61 -8.47
CA GLY A 91 0.14 1.82 -7.66
C GLY A 91 -0.21 3.07 -8.48
N ASN A 92 0.13 3.09 -9.78
CA ASN A 92 -0.26 4.18 -10.67
C ASN A 92 -1.78 4.25 -10.88
N GLU A 93 -2.45 3.11 -11.02
CA GLU A 93 -3.92 3.07 -11.12
C GLU A 93 -4.57 3.57 -9.82
N ALA A 94 -4.07 3.12 -8.67
CA ALA A 94 -4.52 3.61 -7.36
C ALA A 94 -4.32 5.12 -7.20
N TRP A 95 -3.20 5.65 -7.69
CA TRP A 95 -2.95 7.09 -7.71
C TRP A 95 -3.95 7.86 -8.58
N GLN A 96 -4.34 7.31 -9.74
CA GLN A 96 -5.37 7.93 -10.59
C GLN A 96 -6.76 7.87 -9.94
N VAL A 97 -7.12 6.75 -9.29
CA VAL A 97 -8.37 6.65 -8.51
C VAL A 97 -8.41 7.76 -7.47
N LYS A 98 -7.37 7.88 -6.64
CA LYS A 98 -7.27 8.94 -5.62
C LYS A 98 -7.50 10.34 -6.19
N LYS A 99 -6.91 10.64 -7.36
CA LYS A 99 -7.06 11.95 -8.02
C LYS A 99 -8.50 12.27 -8.45
N GLY A 100 -9.32 11.25 -8.68
CA GLY A 100 -10.73 11.38 -9.06
C GLY A 100 -11.70 11.42 -7.87
N LEU A 101 -11.22 11.20 -6.64
CA LEU A 101 -12.06 11.17 -5.45
C LEU A 101 -12.21 12.57 -4.82
N HIS A 102 -13.32 12.75 -4.11
CA HIS A 102 -13.56 13.89 -3.25
C HIS A 102 -12.65 13.85 -2.02
N HIS A 103 -12.64 14.92 -1.22
CA HIS A 103 -11.89 14.93 0.04
C HIS A 103 -12.41 13.83 0.98
N PRO A 104 -11.52 13.09 1.66
CA PRO A 104 -11.94 12.03 2.57
C PRO A 104 -12.78 12.60 3.71
N THR A 105 -13.82 11.85 4.10
CA THR A 105 -14.78 12.19 5.15
C THR A 105 -14.39 11.68 6.53
#